data_AF-A0A6G6KEU2-F1
#
_entry.id   AF-A0A6G6KEU2-F1
#
_cell.length_a   1.000
_cell.length_b   1.000
_cell.length_c   1.000
_cell.angle_alpha   90.00
_cell.angle_beta   90.00
_cell.angle_gamma   90.00
#
_symmetry.space_group_name_H-M   'P 1'
#
loop_
_entity.id
_entity.type
_entity.pdbx_description
1 polymer ?
#
loop_
_entity_poly.entity_id
_entity_poly.type
_entity_poly.pdbx_seq_one_letter_code
_entity_poly.pdbx_strand_id
1 'polypeptide(L)'
;MRRYKIHPGATQQLVDSINEHFVPLIREAPRFLAYYAVDEGDGDVTAISIFEDEASATASNQLASQFVMKHLSALIPFPPKIISGDVVATANAGEVAA
;
A
#
# COMPACT_ATOMS: atom_id res chain seq x y z
N MET A 1 -3.23 5.14 -5.15
CA MET A 1 -1.92 5.15 -4.45
C MET A 1 -1.98 6.02 -3.20
N ARG A 2 -1.15 5.69 -2.21
CA ARG A 2 -1.01 6.40 -0.94
C ARG A 2 0.47 6.62 -0.69
N ARG A 3 0.92 7.87 -0.56
CA ARG A 3 2.32 8.21 -0.27
C ARG A 3 2.45 8.64 1.19
N TYR A 4 3.33 7.97 1.92
CA TYR A 4 3.56 8.14 3.35
C TYR A 4 4.94 8.74 3.58
N LYS A 5 5.01 9.69 4.52
CA LYS A 5 6.25 10.05 5.19
C LYS A 5 6.36 9.17 6.45
N ILE A 6 7.50 8.55 6.69
CA ILE A 6 7.79 7.79 7.91
C ILE A 6 8.96 8.39 8.68
N HIS A 7 9.04 8.06 9.97
CA HIS A 7 10.20 8.44 10.77
C HIS A 7 11.51 7.82 10.23
N PRO A 8 12.65 8.54 10.33
CA PRO A 8 13.94 7.98 9.94
C PRO A 8 14.23 6.66 10.65
N GLY A 9 14.74 5.67 9.90
CA GLY A 9 15.07 4.35 10.43
C GLY A 9 13.88 3.40 10.63
N ALA A 10 12.64 3.83 10.33
CA ALA A 10 11.44 3.01 10.52
C ALA A 10 11.13 2.05 9.35
N THR A 11 11.90 2.09 8.25
CA THR A 11 11.59 1.35 7.01
C THR A 11 11.44 -0.14 7.25
N GLN A 12 12.36 -0.79 7.97
CA GLN A 12 12.27 -2.23 8.20
C GLN A 12 11.02 -2.61 9.01
N GLN A 13 10.73 -1.89 10.09
CA GLN A 13 9.55 -2.12 10.92
C GLN A 13 8.25 -1.91 10.13
N LEU A 14 8.22 -0.91 9.24
CA LEU A 14 7.11 -0.70 8.31
C LEU A 14 6.93 -1.90 7.38
N VAL A 15 8.01 -2.35 6.72
CA VAL A 15 7.99 -3.49 5.78
C VAL A 15 7.51 -4.77 6.47
N ASP A 16 8.01 -5.06 7.67
CA ASP A 16 7.61 -6.23 8.45
C ASP A 16 6.10 -6.18 8.75
N SER A 17 5.62 -5.05 9.25
CA SER A 17 4.20 -4.86 9.58
C SER A 17 3.29 -4.93 8.34
N ILE A 18 3.72 -4.38 7.20
CA ILE A 18 2.99 -4.48 5.93
C ILE A 18 2.85 -5.96 5.53
N ASN A 19 3.94 -6.73 5.53
CA ASN A 19 3.92 -8.12 5.10
C ASN A 19 3.14 -9.02 6.07
N GLU A 20 3.28 -8.79 7.37
CA GLU A 20 2.65 -9.61 8.39
C GLU A 20 1.15 -9.35 8.53
N HIS A 21 0.71 -8.09 8.38
CA HIS A 21 -0.64 -7.70 8.74
C HIS A 21 -1.44 -7.10 7.60
N PHE A 22 -0.85 -6.25 6.76
CA PHE A 22 -1.60 -5.54 5.72
C PHE A 22 -1.76 -6.33 4.44
N VAL A 23 -0.72 -7.03 3.99
CA VAL A 23 -0.77 -7.84 2.77
C VAL A 23 -1.84 -8.93 2.87
N PRO A 24 -1.95 -9.72 3.96
CA PRO A 24 -3.06 -10.67 4.11
C PRO A 24 -4.42 -9.97 4.07
N LEU A 25 -4.56 -8.85 4.78
CA LEU A 25 -5.80 -8.09 4.89
C LEU A 25 -6.28 -7.52 3.54
N ILE A 26 -5.40 -6.87 2.77
CA ILE A 26 -5.79 -6.25 1.49
C ILE A 26 -6.02 -7.30 0.40
N ARG A 27 -5.38 -8.47 0.48
CA ARG A 27 -5.61 -9.58 -0.46
C ARG A 27 -7.03 -10.15 -0.37
N GLU A 28 -7.67 -10.04 0.79
CA GLU A 28 -9.06 -10.46 1.00
C GLU A 28 -10.07 -9.38 0.60
N ALA A 29 -9.62 -8.17 0.24
CA ALA A 29 -10.51 -7.09 -0.15
C ALA A 29 -11.23 -7.44 -1.48
N PRO A 30 -12.52 -7.10 -1.63
CA PRO A 30 -13.26 -7.35 -2.85
C PRO A 30 -12.56 -6.75 -4.08
N ARG A 31 -12.55 -7.51 -5.18
CA ARG A 31 -12.01 -7.09 -6.49
C ARG A 31 -10.55 -6.64 -6.46
N PHE A 32 -9.77 -7.10 -5.48
CA PHE A 32 -8.34 -6.81 -5.38
C PHE A 32 -7.55 -7.48 -6.51
N LEU A 33 -6.68 -6.71 -7.16
CA LEU A 33 -5.82 -7.18 -8.26
C LEU A 33 -4.35 -7.23 -7.88
N ALA A 34 -3.84 -6.16 -7.26
CA ALA A 34 -2.42 -6.07 -6.92
C ALA A 34 -2.16 -5.07 -5.79
N TYR A 35 -1.09 -5.31 -5.05
CA TYR A 35 -0.54 -4.38 -4.07
C TYR A 35 0.98 -4.31 -4.23
N TYR A 36 1.50 -3.08 -4.19
CA TYR A 36 2.94 -2.81 -4.16
C TYR A 36 3.23 -1.79 -3.06
N ALA A 37 4.27 -2.04 -2.28
CA ALA A 37 4.88 -1.05 -1.41
C ALA A 37 6.27 -0.72 -1.98
N VAL A 38 6.52 0.57 -2.23
CA VAL A 38 7.75 1.06 -2.84
C VAL A 38 8.45 1.94 -1.83
N ASP A 39 9.65 1.54 -1.42
CA ASP A 39 10.57 2.41 -0.69
C ASP A 39 11.16 3.41 -1.69
N GLU A 40 10.88 4.70 -1.49
CA GLU A 40 11.39 5.79 -2.32
C GLU A 40 12.72 6.35 -1.80
N GLY A 41 13.19 5.87 -0.64
CA GLY A 41 14.30 6.47 0.10
C GLY A 41 13.85 7.65 0.97
N ASP A 42 14.75 8.16 1.82
CA ASP A 42 14.56 9.36 2.66
C ASP A 42 13.27 9.40 3.50
N GLY A 43 12.78 8.22 3.89
CA GLY A 43 11.56 8.06 4.69
C GLY A 43 10.29 8.34 3.90
N ASP A 44 10.31 8.26 2.57
CA ASP A 44 9.12 8.27 1.73
C ASP A 44 8.80 6.86 1.24
N VAL A 45 7.53 6.47 1.36
CA VAL A 45 7.04 5.15 0.92
C VAL A 45 5.72 5.31 0.17
N THR A 46 5.62 4.70 -1.01
CA THR A 46 4.37 4.65 -1.78
C THR A 46 3.75 3.27 -1.70
N ALA A 47 2.50 3.22 -1.24
CA ALA A 47 1.62 2.06 -1.34
C ALA A 47 0.70 2.22 -2.56
N ILE A 48 0.75 1.25 -3.47
CA ILE A 48 -0.10 1.16 -4.66
C ILE A 48 -1.02 -0.03 -4.47
N SER A 49 -2.32 0.18 -4.62
CA SER A 49 -3.30 -0.91 -4.65
C SER A 49 -4.16 -0.77 -5.89
N ILE A 50 -4.34 -1.86 -6.61
CA ILE A 50 -5.08 -1.93 -7.86
C ILE A 50 -6.30 -2.82 -7.62
N PHE A 51 -7.46 -2.36 -8.10
CA PHE A 51 -8.74 -3.04 -7.99
C PHE A 51 -9.45 -3.02 -9.34
N GLU A 52 -10.42 -3.92 -9.54
CA GLU A 52 -11.20 -3.95 -10.79
C GLU A 52 -12.17 -2.76 -10.93
N ASP A 53 -12.49 -2.07 -9.84
CA ASP A 53 -13.44 -0.95 -9.83
C ASP A 53 -13.05 0.16 -8.83
N GLU A 54 -13.55 1.37 -9.11
CA GLU A 54 -13.27 2.57 -8.31
C GLU A 54 -13.83 2.49 -6.88
N ALA A 55 -14.97 1.84 -6.68
CA ALA A 55 -15.60 1.76 -5.36
C ALA A 55 -14.75 0.90 -4.42
N SER A 56 -14.26 -0.24 -4.89
CA SER A 56 -13.32 -1.12 -4.18
C SER A 56 -11.98 -0.41 -3.92
N ALA A 57 -11.44 0.30 -4.92
CA ALA A 57 -10.25 1.13 -4.74
C ALA A 57 -10.45 2.21 -3.67
N THR A 58 -11.59 2.87 -3.65
CA THR A 58 -11.94 3.90 -2.65
C THR A 58 -12.11 3.29 -1.26
N ALA A 59 -12.81 2.15 -1.14
CA ALA A 59 -13.00 1.43 0.11
C ALA A 59 -11.66 0.98 0.73
N SER A 60 -10.66 0.66 -0.10
CA SER A 60 -9.31 0.30 0.37
C SER A 60 -8.62 1.42 1.17
N ASN A 61 -9.01 2.69 0.99
CA ASN A 61 -8.45 3.80 1.76
C ASN A 61 -8.84 3.71 3.24
N GLN A 62 -10.07 3.28 3.54
CA GLN A 62 -10.50 3.07 4.91
C GLN A 62 -9.77 1.88 5.53
N LEU A 63 -9.59 0.80 4.78
CA LEU A 63 -8.82 -0.37 5.22
C LEU A 63 -7.36 0.02 5.58
N ALA A 64 -6.69 0.77 4.70
CA ALA A 64 -5.34 1.26 4.93
C ALA A 64 -5.27 2.21 6.12
N SER A 65 -6.24 3.10 6.29
CA SER A 65 -6.31 4.02 7.42
C SER A 65 -6.42 3.28 8.75
N GLN A 66 -7.32 2.29 8.85
CA GLN A 66 -7.48 1.47 10.05
C GLN A 66 -6.22 0.66 10.37
N PHE A 67 -5.57 0.09 9.35
CA PHE A 67 -4.29 -0.60 9.50
C PHE A 67 -3.22 0.33 10.06
N VAL A 68 -3.05 1.53 9.48
CA VAL A 68 -2.06 2.51 9.93
C VAL A 68 -2.32 2.93 11.38
N MET A 69 -3.57 3.23 11.73
CA MET A 69 -3.91 3.60 13.11
C MET A 69 -3.57 2.50 14.12
N LYS A 70 -3.83 1.24 13.75
CA LYS A 70 -3.64 0.10 14.65
C LYS A 70 -2.19 -0.36 14.77
N HIS A 71 -1.42 -0.33 13.68
CA HIS A 71 -0.11 -0.96 13.62
C HIS A 71 1.06 0.01 13.42
N LEU A 72 0.82 1.20 12.86
CA LEU A 72 1.88 2.09 12.35
C LEU A 72 1.78 3.55 12.83
N SER A 73 0.87 3.85 13.76
CA SER A 73 0.63 5.21 14.23
C SER A 73 1.87 5.88 14.83
N ALA A 74 2.77 5.10 15.43
CA ALA A 74 4.05 5.57 15.95
C ALA A 74 5.11 5.81 14.85
N LEU A 75 4.91 5.31 13.63
CA LEU A 75 5.88 5.39 12.53
C LEU A 75 5.55 6.46 11.50
N ILE A 76 4.27 6.81 11.37
CA ILE A 76 3.73 7.72 10.36
C ILE A 76 3.30 9.04 11.02
N PRO A 77 4.12 10.11 10.94
CA PRO A 77 3.83 11.38 11.60
C PRO A 77 2.70 12.20 10.95
N PHE A 78 2.39 11.94 9.68
CA PHE A 78 1.43 12.74 8.91
C PHE A 78 0.46 11.86 8.13
N PRO A 79 -0.78 12.33 7.87
CA PRO A 79 -1.69 11.64 6.97
C PRO A 79 -1.05 11.42 5.58
N PRO A 80 -1.30 10.28 4.92
CA PRO A 80 -0.77 10.05 3.59
C PRO A 80 -1.40 10.98 2.56
N LYS A 81 -0.65 11.27 1.49
CA LYS A 81 -1.23 11.82 0.27
C LYS A 81 -1.93 10.70 -0.50
N ILE A 82 -3.24 10.83 -0.71
CA ILE A 82 -4.04 9.87 -1.48
C ILE A 82 -4.22 10.39 -2.91
N ILE A 83 -3.99 9.51 -3.89
CA ILE A 83 -4.22 9.78 -5.31
C ILE A 83 -4.96 8.58 -5.90
N SER A 84 -6.02 8.83 -6.66
CA SER A 84 -6.82 7.82 -7.38
C SER A 84 -6.82 8.11 -8.87
N GLY A 85 -6.96 7.06 -9.69
CA GLY A 85 -7.01 7.16 -11.14
C GLY A 85 -6.94 5.79 -11.81
N ASP A 86 -7.18 5.77 -13.12
CA ASP A 86 -7.20 4.54 -13.91
C ASP A 86 -5.81 4.11 -14.35
N VAL A 87 -5.60 2.79 -14.43
CA VAL A 87 -4.41 2.22 -15.05
C VAL A 87 -4.57 2.28 -16.56
N VAL A 88 -3.84 3.18 -17.21
CA VAL A 88 -3.91 3.40 -18.68
C VAL A 88 -2.88 2.59 -19.49
N ALA A 89 -1.86 2.04 -18.83
CA ALA A 89 -0.85 1.17 -19.43
C ALA A 89 -0.27 0.23 -18.38
N THR A 90 0.02 -1.02 -18.77
CA THR A 90 0.68 -2.01 -17.90
C THR A 90 1.45 -3.02 -18.76
N ALA A 91 2.52 -3.57 -18.20
CA ALA A 91 3.26 -4.68 -18.76
C ALA A 91 3.70 -5.59 -17.61
N ASN A 92 3.38 -6.88 -17.71
CA ASN A 92 3.83 -7.89 -16.77
C ASN A 92 4.80 -8.81 -17.51
N ALA A 93 5.98 -9.06 -16.93
CA ALA A 93 6.76 -10.21 -17.36
C ALA A 93 5.92 -11.45 -17.01
N GLY A 94 5.53 -12.25 -18.01
CA GLY A 94 4.93 -13.55 -17.74
C GLY A 94 5.86 -14.40 -16.85
N GLU A 95 5.31 -15.44 -16.23
CA GLU A 95 6.06 -16.35 -15.36
C GLU A 95 7.38 -16.79 -16.03
N VAL A 96 8.51 -16.39 -15.45
CA VAL A 96 9.81 -16.94 -15.85
C VAL A 96 9.88 -18.31 -15.22
N ALA A 97 9.52 -19.34 -15.99
CA ALA A 97 9.73 -20.72 -15.57
C ALA A 97 11.21 -20.90 -15.17
N ALA A 98 11.41 -21.46 -13.98
CA ALA A 98 12.72 -21.81 -13.43
C ALA A 98 13.43 -22.87 -14.30
#